data_AF-A0A0C9TDU1-F1
#
_entry.id   AF-A0A0C9TDU1-F1
#
_cell.length_a   1.000
_cell.length_b   1.000
_cell.length_c   1.000
_cell.angle_alpha   90.00
_cell.angle_beta   90.00
_cell.angle_gamma   90.00
#
_symmetry.space_group_name_H-M   'P 1'
#
loop_
_entity.id
_entity.type
_entity.pdbx_description
1 polymer ?
#
loop_
_entity_poly.entity_id
_entity_poly.type
_entity_poly.pdbx_seq_one_letter_code
_entity_poly.pdbx_strand_id
1 'polypeptide(L)'
;MDDLVFEALQVCASDASKDPQRNQGKSKGGKMQRHVKHCGASRTDLERCPNNTKNGMPVFKTRDSQNPPGGELERFSRILEALGGLFGLKAEKLHIFWKPADTELTGFNRNKAIYLNLAHFCEKHAGSDDDSLATAYVAWYFIIAYELAHNKAVFHDECHERLSSSIAQKWFIGLKELVQSKAPNARKIFI
;
A
#
# COMPACT_ATOMS: atom_id res chain seq x y z
N MET A 1 -16.57 13.62 -4.95
CA MET A 1 -15.62 12.48 -4.97
C MET A 1 -14.19 13.01 -4.87
N ASP A 2 -13.86 14.06 -5.63
CA ASP A 2 -12.54 14.70 -5.60
C ASP A 2 -12.10 15.20 -4.21
N ASP A 3 -13.01 15.77 -3.41
CA ASP A 3 -12.71 16.18 -2.03
C ASP A 3 -12.29 14.99 -1.16
N LEU A 4 -13.01 13.86 -1.25
CA LEU A 4 -12.68 12.65 -0.50
C LEU A 4 -11.33 12.05 -0.94
N VAL A 5 -11.03 12.10 -2.23
CA VAL A 5 -9.72 11.68 -2.77
C VAL A 5 -8.61 12.59 -2.22
N PHE A 6 -8.82 13.90 -2.22
CA PHE A 6 -7.85 14.86 -1.69
C PHE A 6 -7.63 14.66 -0.19
N GLU A 7 -8.69 14.51 0.58
CA GLU A 7 -8.58 14.26 2.01
C GLU A 7 -7.90 12.92 2.33
N ALA A 8 -8.16 11.86 1.56
CA ALA A 8 -7.51 10.57 1.74
C ALA A 8 -5.98 10.67 1.57
N LEU A 9 -5.51 11.52 0.66
CA LEU A 9 -4.08 11.81 0.45
C LEU A 9 -3.52 12.71 1.56
N GLN A 10 -4.27 13.74 1.98
CA GLN A 10 -3.81 14.68 3.01
C GLN A 10 -3.70 14.07 4.40
N VAL A 11 -4.49 13.03 4.71
CA VAL A 11 -4.38 12.32 5.99
C VAL A 11 -3.00 11.64 6.14
N CYS A 12 -2.25 11.44 5.06
CA CYS A 12 -0.86 11.01 5.10
C CYS A 12 0.15 12.17 5.23
N ALA A 13 -0.27 13.43 5.16
CA ALA A 13 0.63 14.59 5.01
C ALA A 13 1.19 15.16 6.33
N SER A 14 0.76 14.72 7.51
CA SER A 14 1.36 15.20 8.77
C SER A 14 1.25 14.21 9.92
N ASP A 15 2.36 14.05 10.65
CA ASP A 15 2.34 13.53 12.01
C ASP A 15 1.74 14.60 12.92
N ALA A 16 0.41 14.68 12.97
CA ALA A 16 -0.27 15.32 14.08
C ALA A 16 -0.52 14.25 15.14
N SER A 17 0.39 14.21 16.12
CA SER A 17 0.17 13.48 17.36
C SER A 17 -1.18 13.90 17.97
N LYS A 18 -1.93 12.90 18.48
CA LYS A 18 -3.19 13.00 19.23
C LYS A 18 -4.44 13.28 18.38
N ASP A 19 -5.06 12.21 17.90
CA ASP A 19 -6.51 12.21 17.68
C ASP A 19 -7.15 11.06 18.50
N PRO A 20 -7.82 11.35 19.61
CA PRO A 20 -8.58 10.35 20.35
C PRO A 20 -9.84 10.01 19.53
N GLN A 21 -9.95 8.74 19.13
CA GLN A 21 -11.11 8.18 18.44
C GLN A 21 -12.43 8.75 18.99
N ARG A 22 -13.09 9.60 18.20
CA ARG A 22 -14.45 10.05 18.47
C ARG A 22 -15.43 9.04 17.89
N ASN A 23 -15.94 8.18 18.77
CA ASN A 23 -17.16 7.42 18.55
C ASN A 23 -18.34 8.38 18.27
N GLN A 24 -19.02 8.18 17.13
CA GLN A 24 -20.46 8.39 16.87
C GLN A 24 -20.67 8.27 15.34
N GLY A 25 -21.70 7.61 14.80
CA GLY A 25 -22.95 7.17 15.41
C GLY A 25 -23.68 6.13 14.55
N LYS A 26 -24.76 5.65 15.15
CA LYS A 26 -25.75 4.72 14.60
C LYS A 26 -26.29 5.23 13.25
N SER A 27 -26.31 4.36 12.24
CA SER A 27 -27.29 4.48 11.16
C SER A 27 -27.92 3.12 10.87
N LYS A 28 -29.25 3.16 10.73
CA LYS A 28 -30.13 2.01 10.57
C LYS A 28 -30.16 1.57 9.11
N GLY A 29 -30.21 0.26 8.89
CA GLY A 29 -30.82 -0.34 7.69
C GLY A 29 -29.84 -0.79 6.60
N GLY A 30 -29.56 -2.10 6.57
CA GLY A 30 -28.84 -2.78 5.48
C GLY A 30 -28.25 -4.08 5.99
N LYS A 31 -28.58 -5.23 5.36
CA LYS A 31 -28.27 -6.58 5.84
C LYS A 31 -26.75 -6.79 6.02
N MET A 32 -26.32 -6.69 7.28
CA MET A 32 -24.95 -6.91 7.72
C MET A 32 -24.67 -8.42 7.74
N GLN A 33 -23.75 -8.91 6.89
CA GLN A 33 -23.13 -10.21 7.12
C GLN A 33 -22.26 -10.08 8.38
N ARG A 34 -22.82 -10.47 9.52
CA ARG A 34 -22.11 -10.57 10.79
C ARG A 34 -21.36 -11.90 10.83
N HIS A 35 -20.10 -11.90 10.43
CA HIS A 35 -19.11 -12.81 11.01
C HIS A 35 -17.68 -12.37 10.66
N VAL A 36 -17.24 -11.26 11.27
CA VAL A 36 -15.80 -11.02 11.42
C VAL A 36 -15.55 -10.88 12.91
N LYS A 37 -14.89 -11.89 13.49
CA LYS A 37 -14.38 -11.84 14.86
C LYS A 37 -13.48 -10.62 14.93
N HIS A 38 -13.87 -9.65 15.74
CA HIS A 38 -13.07 -8.47 16.04
C HIS A 38 -11.85 -8.95 16.83
N CYS A 39 -10.69 -9.06 16.17
CA CYS A 39 -9.43 -9.31 16.87
C CYS A 39 -9.12 -8.06 17.71
N GLY A 40 -9.31 -8.17 19.03
CA GLY A 40 -8.84 -7.17 19.98
C GLY A 40 -7.35 -6.90 19.76
N ALA A 41 -6.95 -5.65 19.98
CA ALA A 41 -5.61 -5.09 19.79
C ALA A 41 -4.47 -6.13 19.87
N SER A 42 -4.21 -6.77 18.72
CA SER A 42 -3.12 -7.72 18.57
C SER A 42 -1.83 -6.94 18.65
N ARG A 43 -0.92 -7.33 19.55
CA ARG A 43 0.50 -6.96 19.43
C ARG A 43 0.88 -7.24 17.98
N THR A 44 1.33 -6.21 17.28
CA THR A 44 1.65 -6.33 15.86
C THR A 44 2.64 -7.47 15.72
N ASP A 45 2.28 -8.50 14.94
CA ASP A 45 3.12 -9.65 14.58
C ASP A 45 4.40 -9.23 13.85
N LEU A 46 4.45 -7.96 13.44
CA LEU A 46 5.59 -7.28 12.86
C LEU A 46 6.48 -6.59 13.90
N GLU A 47 7.77 -6.90 13.84
CA GLU A 47 8.86 -6.24 14.54
C GLU A 47 9.63 -5.34 13.56
N ARG A 48 10.07 -4.17 14.02
CA ARG A 48 10.82 -3.22 13.18
C ARG A 48 12.26 -3.72 13.00
N CYS A 49 12.74 -3.75 11.76
CA CYS A 49 14.14 -4.01 11.45
C CYS A 49 15.03 -2.84 11.91
N PRO A 50 16.30 -3.08 12.26
CA PRO A 50 17.20 -2.02 12.72
C PRO A 50 17.50 -0.98 11.65
N ASN A 51 17.52 -1.39 10.38
CA ASN A 51 17.81 -0.53 9.24
C ASN A 51 16.55 -0.29 8.42
N ASN A 52 16.38 0.96 7.98
CA ASN A 52 15.45 1.33 6.92
C ASN A 52 16.08 1.01 5.54
N THR A 53 15.30 1.14 4.47
CA THR A 53 15.84 1.13 3.10
C THR A 53 16.73 2.35 2.85
N LYS A 54 17.51 2.34 1.75
CA LYS A 54 18.35 3.49 1.39
C LYS A 54 17.57 4.78 1.14
N ASN A 55 16.33 4.68 0.70
CA ASN A 55 15.42 5.81 0.52
C ASN A 55 14.54 6.11 1.77
N GLY A 56 14.89 5.53 2.92
CA GLY A 56 14.34 5.92 4.21
C GLY A 56 13.05 5.21 4.62
N MET A 57 12.53 4.28 3.82
CA MET A 57 11.31 3.54 4.15
C MET A 57 11.53 2.62 5.36
N PRO A 58 10.65 2.68 6.38
CA PRO A 58 10.67 1.76 7.50
C PRO A 58 10.46 0.30 7.07
N VAL A 59 11.28 -0.59 7.62
CA VAL A 59 11.24 -2.03 7.31
C VAL A 59 10.81 -2.82 8.54
N PHE A 60 9.94 -3.79 8.34
CA PHE A 60 9.41 -4.66 9.37
C PHE A 60 9.51 -6.13 8.95
N LYS A 61 9.46 -7.04 9.92
CA LYS A 61 9.44 -8.48 9.67
C LYS A 61 8.61 -9.21 10.72
N THR A 62 8.14 -10.40 10.41
CA THR A 62 7.55 -11.27 11.44
C THR A 62 8.63 -11.80 12.39
N ARG A 63 8.29 -11.98 13.66
CA ARG A 63 9.23 -12.36 14.74
C ARG A 63 10.11 -13.57 14.40
N ASP A 64 9.52 -14.59 13.79
CA ASP A 64 10.20 -15.86 13.48
C ASP A 64 10.79 -15.90 12.06
N SER A 65 10.70 -14.80 11.31
CA SER A 65 11.27 -14.71 9.96
C SER A 65 12.72 -14.25 9.97
N GLN A 66 13.47 -14.77 9.00
CA GLN A 66 14.79 -14.26 8.68
C GLN A 66 14.71 -12.80 8.21
N ASN A 67 15.88 -12.14 8.17
CA ASN A 67 15.93 -10.79 7.64
C ASN A 67 15.49 -10.76 6.17
N PRO A 68 14.80 -9.68 5.74
CA PRO A 68 14.39 -9.54 4.34
C PRO A 68 15.62 -9.58 3.40
N PRO A 69 15.48 -10.16 2.20
CA PRO A 69 16.56 -10.21 1.24
C PRO A 69 16.87 -8.79 0.74
N GLY A 70 18.11 -8.35 0.95
CA GLY A 70 18.48 -6.93 0.80
C GLY A 70 18.43 -6.39 -0.63
N GLY A 71 18.71 -7.23 -1.64
CA GLY A 71 18.67 -6.81 -3.04
C GLY A 71 17.25 -6.49 -3.49
N GLU A 72 16.33 -7.39 -3.20
CA GLU A 72 14.90 -7.32 -3.52
C GLU A 72 14.22 -6.22 -2.71
N LEU A 73 14.58 -6.06 -1.43
CA LEU A 73 14.13 -4.97 -0.59
C LEU A 73 14.43 -3.61 -1.24
N GLU A 74 15.66 -3.41 -1.69
CA GLU A 74 16.07 -2.15 -2.31
C GLU A 74 15.42 -1.95 -3.68
N ARG A 75 15.28 -3.00 -4.50
CA ARG A 75 14.54 -2.92 -5.77
C ARG A 75 13.09 -2.53 -5.54
N PHE A 76 12.43 -3.17 -4.57
CA PHE A 76 11.05 -2.89 -4.23
C PHE A 76 10.88 -1.46 -3.71
N SER A 77 11.77 -1.01 -2.82
CA SER A 77 11.72 0.35 -2.27
C SER A 77 11.78 1.45 -3.34
N ARG A 78 12.49 1.24 -4.45
CA ARG A 78 12.59 2.19 -5.57
C ARG A 78 11.28 2.29 -6.35
N ILE A 79 10.60 1.16 -6.54
CA ILE A 79 9.26 1.14 -7.17
C ILE A 79 8.29 1.92 -6.28
N LEU A 80 8.32 1.64 -4.97
CA LEU A 80 7.46 2.30 -4.00
C LEU A 80 7.75 3.80 -3.88
N GLU A 81 9.00 4.24 -3.97
CA GLU A 81 9.36 5.66 -3.92
C GLU A 81 8.83 6.41 -5.13
N ALA A 82 8.99 5.84 -6.32
CA ALA A 82 8.48 6.43 -7.55
C ALA A 82 6.94 6.52 -7.54
N LEU A 83 6.25 5.47 -7.07
CA LEU A 83 4.80 5.49 -6.90
C LEU A 83 4.36 6.43 -5.79
N GLY A 84 5.09 6.47 -4.67
CA GLY A 84 4.85 7.39 -3.56
C GLY A 84 4.91 8.84 -4.04
N GLY A 85 5.91 9.18 -4.85
CA GLY A 85 6.02 10.50 -5.49
C GLY A 85 4.81 10.84 -6.37
N LEU A 86 4.28 9.87 -7.12
CA LEU A 86 3.07 10.04 -7.93
C LEU A 86 1.84 10.37 -7.07
N PHE A 87 1.69 9.72 -5.91
CA PHE A 87 0.60 10.00 -4.96
C PHE A 87 0.88 11.17 -4.02
N GLY A 88 2.05 11.82 -4.10
CA GLY A 88 2.46 12.88 -3.17
C GLY A 88 2.74 12.40 -1.74
N LEU A 89 3.06 11.10 -1.58
CA LEU A 89 3.39 10.49 -0.29
C LEU A 89 4.88 10.60 -0.01
N LYS A 90 5.23 10.84 1.26
CA LYS A 90 6.61 10.75 1.72
C LYS A 90 7.01 9.29 1.98
N ALA A 91 8.29 8.96 1.82
CA ALA A 91 8.80 7.60 1.99
C ALA A 91 8.49 7.01 3.38
N GLU A 92 8.42 7.84 4.42
CA GLU A 92 8.13 7.39 5.79
C GLU A 92 6.68 6.90 5.97
N LYS A 93 5.79 7.18 5.03
CA LYS A 93 4.40 6.67 5.05
C LYS A 93 4.25 5.32 4.34
N LEU A 94 5.26 4.91 3.58
CA LEU A 94 5.35 3.61 2.91
C LEU A 94 6.27 2.71 3.72
N HIS A 95 5.67 1.73 4.38
CA HIS A 95 6.37 0.74 5.17
C HIS A 95 6.48 -0.56 4.36
N ILE A 96 7.64 -1.19 4.41
CA ILE A 96 7.85 -2.52 3.82
C ILE A 96 7.82 -3.54 4.95
N PHE A 97 7.09 -4.64 4.79
CA PHE A 97 7.16 -5.74 5.74
C PHE A 97 7.53 -7.06 5.06
N TRP A 98 8.15 -7.94 5.83
CA TRP A 98 8.57 -9.26 5.40
C TRP A 98 7.78 -10.35 6.12
N LYS A 99 6.89 -11.01 5.36
CA LYS A 99 6.08 -12.15 5.83
C LYS A 99 6.14 -13.31 4.82
N PRO A 100 7.25 -14.06 4.78
CA PRO A 100 7.45 -15.13 3.78
C PRO A 100 6.47 -16.30 3.91
N ALA A 101 5.85 -16.48 5.08
CA ALA A 101 4.87 -17.53 5.31
C ALA A 101 3.47 -17.22 4.72
N ASP A 102 3.25 -16.00 4.23
CA ASP A 102 1.96 -15.54 3.71
C ASP A 102 2.21 -14.51 2.61
N THR A 103 2.42 -15.01 1.40
CA THR A 103 2.61 -14.19 0.20
C THR A 103 1.29 -13.69 -0.38
N GLU A 104 0.14 -14.23 0.05
CA GLU A 104 -1.18 -13.78 -0.43
C GLU A 104 -1.58 -12.44 0.18
N LEU A 105 -1.08 -12.11 1.38
CA LEU A 105 -1.22 -10.77 1.94
C LEU A 105 -0.34 -9.75 1.18
N THR A 106 -0.95 -8.92 0.34
CA THR A 106 -0.26 -7.91 -0.48
C THR A 106 0.15 -6.67 0.33
N GLY A 107 -0.74 -6.18 1.18
CA GLY A 107 -0.56 -4.97 1.96
C GLY A 107 -1.70 -4.73 2.93
N PHE A 108 -1.56 -3.70 3.75
CA PHE A 108 -2.61 -3.18 4.62
C PHE A 108 -2.28 -1.74 5.05
N ASN A 109 -3.30 -0.95 5.39
CA ASN A 109 -3.15 0.36 6.00
C ASN A 109 -3.48 0.29 7.49
N ARG A 110 -2.55 0.74 8.33
CA ARG A 110 -2.75 0.86 9.77
C ARG A 110 -2.29 2.21 10.26
N ASN A 111 -3.16 2.93 10.95
CA ASN A 111 -2.89 4.26 11.48
C ASN A 111 -2.36 5.22 10.41
N LYS A 112 -2.91 5.14 9.19
CA LYS A 112 -2.56 5.99 8.05
C LYS A 112 -1.14 5.79 7.51
N ALA A 113 -0.50 4.69 7.91
CA ALA A 113 0.73 4.19 7.33
C ALA A 113 0.40 2.93 6.50
N ILE A 114 0.93 2.88 5.29
CA ILE A 114 0.69 1.79 4.35
C ILE A 114 1.83 0.78 4.49
N TYR A 115 1.49 -0.47 4.74
CA TYR A 115 2.42 -1.58 4.86
C TYR A 115 2.30 -2.47 3.62
N LEU A 116 3.42 -2.75 2.96
CA LEU A 116 3.47 -3.46 1.68
C LEU A 116 4.41 -4.68 1.79
N ASN A 117 3.95 -5.85 1.36
CA ASN A 117 4.64 -7.11 1.61
C ASN A 117 5.74 -7.37 0.58
N LEU A 118 7.00 -7.39 1.05
CA LEU A 118 8.14 -7.75 0.22
C LEU A 118 8.07 -9.22 -0.24
N ALA A 119 7.50 -10.14 0.54
CA ALA A 119 7.38 -11.54 0.15
C ALA A 119 6.46 -11.72 -1.06
N HIS A 120 5.34 -10.99 -1.10
CA HIS A 120 4.46 -10.95 -2.27
C HIS A 120 5.19 -10.37 -3.50
N PHE A 121 5.96 -9.30 -3.31
CA PHE A 121 6.78 -8.74 -4.40
C PHE A 121 7.78 -9.78 -4.93
N CYS A 122 8.51 -10.47 -4.04
CA CYS A 122 9.48 -11.49 -4.42
C CYS A 122 8.85 -12.63 -5.23
N GLU A 123 7.67 -13.09 -4.83
CA GLU A 123 7.00 -14.20 -5.49
C GLU A 123 6.41 -13.82 -6.86
N LYS A 124 5.76 -12.67 -6.96
CA LYS A 124 4.95 -12.32 -8.15
C LYS A 124 5.63 -11.32 -9.09
N HIS A 125 6.56 -10.50 -8.60
CA HIS A 125 6.98 -9.26 -9.26
C HIS A 125 8.49 -8.97 -9.24
N ALA A 126 9.34 -9.91 -8.81
CA ALA A 126 10.79 -9.71 -8.71
C ALA A 126 11.56 -9.84 -10.03
N GLY A 127 10.86 -10.01 -11.17
CA GLY A 127 11.49 -10.05 -12.50
C GLY A 127 12.36 -8.81 -12.78
N SER A 128 13.31 -8.99 -13.70
CA SER A 128 14.31 -7.96 -14.03
C SER A 128 14.16 -7.33 -15.40
N ASP A 129 13.37 -7.92 -16.29
CA ASP A 129 13.03 -7.34 -17.58
C ASP A 129 11.98 -6.22 -17.47
N ASP A 130 11.86 -5.42 -18.54
CA ASP A 130 10.95 -4.27 -18.60
C ASP A 130 9.47 -4.69 -18.50
N ASP A 131 9.08 -5.87 -19.00
CA ASP A 131 7.69 -6.36 -18.92
C ASP A 131 7.30 -6.64 -17.45
N SER A 132 8.18 -7.32 -16.73
CA SER A 132 8.04 -7.63 -15.30
C SER A 132 8.05 -6.36 -14.47
N LEU A 133 8.93 -5.40 -14.81
CA LEU A 133 9.01 -4.13 -14.12
C LEU A 133 7.74 -3.29 -14.33
N ALA A 134 7.24 -3.20 -15.57
CA ALA A 134 5.98 -2.53 -15.87
C ALA A 134 4.81 -3.16 -15.10
N THR A 135 4.73 -4.50 -15.08
CA THR A 135 3.72 -5.24 -14.32
C THR A 135 3.80 -4.92 -12.83
N ALA A 136 5.01 -4.87 -12.26
CA ALA A 136 5.21 -4.52 -10.86
C ALA A 136 4.71 -3.09 -10.56
N TYR A 137 5.07 -2.09 -11.38
CA TYR A 137 4.60 -0.71 -11.19
C TYR A 137 3.07 -0.62 -11.22
N VAL A 138 2.43 -1.28 -12.18
CA VAL A 138 0.96 -1.27 -12.31
C VAL A 138 0.29 -1.97 -11.13
N ALA A 139 0.78 -3.15 -10.73
CA ALA A 139 0.21 -3.90 -9.61
C ALA A 139 0.30 -3.10 -8.29
N TRP A 140 1.48 -2.59 -7.97
CA TRP A 140 1.70 -1.84 -6.73
C TRP A 140 1.03 -0.47 -6.74
N TYR A 141 0.80 0.15 -7.90
CA TYR A 141 -0.02 1.34 -8.02
C TYR A 141 -1.45 1.11 -7.52
N PHE A 142 -2.10 0.05 -7.99
CA PHE A 142 -3.46 -0.26 -7.57
C PHE A 142 -3.53 -0.69 -6.11
N ILE A 143 -2.54 -1.44 -5.61
CA ILE A 143 -2.43 -1.79 -4.20
C ILE A 143 -2.31 -0.53 -3.33
N ILE A 144 -1.43 0.42 -3.68
CA ILE A 144 -1.29 1.67 -2.91
C ILE A 144 -2.58 2.50 -2.95
N ALA A 145 -3.24 2.61 -4.10
CA ALA A 145 -4.53 3.31 -4.21
C ALA A 145 -5.63 2.66 -3.36
N TYR A 146 -5.65 1.33 -3.30
CA TYR A 146 -6.53 0.55 -2.43
C TYR A 146 -6.25 0.86 -0.96
N GLU A 147 -5.00 0.76 -0.53
CA GLU A 147 -4.62 1.03 0.86
C GLU A 147 -4.81 2.49 1.26
N LEU A 148 -4.71 3.45 0.34
CA LEU A 148 -5.03 4.85 0.61
C LEU A 148 -6.52 5.05 0.91
N ALA A 149 -7.42 4.29 0.30
CA ALA A 149 -8.86 4.41 0.56
C ALA A 149 -9.22 4.07 2.01
N HIS A 150 -8.44 3.20 2.67
CA HIS A 150 -8.55 2.93 4.11
C HIS A 150 -8.29 4.14 5.01
N ASN A 151 -7.75 5.24 4.48
CA ASN A 151 -7.70 6.50 5.22
C ASN A 151 -9.08 7.10 5.50
N LYS A 152 -10.11 6.73 4.73
CA LYS A 152 -11.48 7.26 4.88
C LYS A 152 -12.56 6.18 4.98
N ALA A 153 -12.36 5.01 4.37
CA ALA A 153 -13.30 3.90 4.40
C ALA A 153 -12.63 2.66 5.01
N VAL A 154 -12.96 2.34 6.27
CA VAL A 154 -12.29 1.25 7.00
C VAL A 154 -12.74 -0.13 6.54
N PHE A 155 -14.01 -0.28 6.16
CA PHE A 155 -14.58 -1.55 5.72
C PHE A 155 -14.48 -1.69 4.20
N HIS A 156 -14.26 -2.92 3.72
CA HIS A 156 -14.31 -3.28 2.30
C HIS A 156 -15.76 -3.30 1.79
N ASP A 157 -16.38 -2.13 1.76
CA ASP A 157 -17.71 -1.91 1.20
C ASP A 157 -17.66 -1.13 -0.11
N GLU A 158 -18.83 -0.85 -0.69
CA GLU A 158 -18.95 -0.07 -1.93
C GLU A 158 -18.31 1.33 -1.86
N CYS A 159 -18.22 1.92 -0.67
CA CYS A 159 -17.59 3.24 -0.50
C CYS A 159 -16.07 3.11 -0.60
N HIS A 160 -15.50 2.06 0.00
CA HIS A 160 -14.08 1.75 -0.12
C HIS A 160 -13.69 1.49 -1.57
N GLU A 161 -14.40 0.60 -2.27
CA GLU A 161 -14.07 0.22 -3.66
C GLU A 161 -14.25 1.39 -4.64
N ARG A 162 -15.27 2.23 -4.42
CA ARG A 162 -15.44 3.45 -5.22
C ARG A 162 -14.34 4.46 -4.96
N LEU A 163 -13.91 4.62 -3.71
CA LEU A 163 -12.85 5.55 -3.35
C LEU A 163 -11.49 5.08 -3.89
N SER A 164 -11.12 3.81 -3.72
CA SER A 164 -9.88 3.25 -4.27
C SER A 164 -9.82 3.42 -5.79
N SER A 165 -10.92 3.13 -6.48
CA SER A 165 -11.06 3.33 -7.93
C SER A 165 -10.92 4.80 -8.33
N SER A 166 -11.50 5.73 -7.56
CA SER A 166 -11.39 7.17 -7.83
C SER A 166 -9.96 7.68 -7.63
N ILE A 167 -9.27 7.20 -6.59
CA ILE A 167 -7.84 7.50 -6.35
C ILE A 167 -7.00 6.98 -7.53
N ALA A 168 -7.25 5.74 -7.96
CA ALA A 168 -6.54 5.12 -9.07
C ALA A 168 -6.85 5.77 -10.42
N GLN A 169 -8.04 6.33 -10.63
CA GLN A 169 -8.36 7.05 -11.86
C GLN A 169 -7.63 8.39 -11.92
N LYS A 170 -7.56 9.11 -10.79
CA LYS A 170 -6.95 10.44 -10.72
C LYS A 170 -5.50 10.48 -11.19
N TRP A 171 -4.71 9.46 -10.87
CA TRP A 171 -3.28 9.40 -11.19
C TRP A 171 -2.94 8.48 -12.36
N PHE A 172 -3.95 7.97 -13.09
CA PHE A 172 -3.74 6.95 -14.12
C PHE A 172 -2.84 7.42 -15.27
N ILE A 173 -2.97 8.69 -15.68
CA ILE A 173 -2.09 9.28 -16.71
C ILE A 173 -0.65 9.38 -16.20
N GLY A 174 -0.45 9.80 -14.95
CA GLY A 174 0.88 9.86 -14.36
C GLY A 174 1.50 8.47 -14.14
N LEU A 175 0.69 7.44 -13.85
CA LEU A 175 1.15 6.05 -13.85
C LEU A 175 1.67 5.64 -15.22
N LYS A 176 0.90 5.92 -16.28
CA LYS A 176 1.30 5.60 -17.66
C LYS A 176 2.65 6.22 -17.99
N GLU A 177 2.82 7.51 -17.70
CA GLU A 177 4.08 8.24 -17.93
C GLU A 177 5.24 7.64 -17.12
N LEU A 178 4.99 7.30 -15.85
CA LEU A 178 5.97 6.69 -14.98
C LEU A 178 6.42 5.31 -15.51
N VAL A 179 5.48 4.46 -15.91
CA VAL A 179 5.80 3.13 -16.47
C VAL A 179 6.59 3.27 -17.75
N GLN A 180 6.20 4.17 -18.66
CA GLN A 180 6.94 4.43 -19.90
C GLN A 180 8.37 4.92 -19.65
N SER A 181 8.58 5.69 -18.59
CA SER A 181 9.93 6.15 -18.19
C SER A 181 10.77 5.03 -17.57
N LYS A 182 10.17 4.16 -16.75
CA LYS A 182 10.90 3.15 -15.96
C LYS A 182 11.10 1.83 -16.68
N ALA A 183 10.23 1.50 -17.62
CA ALA A 183 10.26 0.27 -18.39
C ALA A 183 9.98 0.58 -19.89
N PRO A 184 10.90 1.31 -20.56
CA PRO A 184 10.65 1.85 -21.90
C PRO A 184 10.47 0.77 -22.99
N ASN A 185 11.00 -0.45 -22.77
CA ASN A 185 10.87 -1.57 -23.70
C ASN A 185 9.74 -2.53 -23.33
N ALA A 186 8.92 -2.19 -22.33
CA ALA A 186 7.78 -3.02 -21.95
C ALA A 186 6.81 -3.15 -23.12
N ARG A 187 6.45 -4.38 -23.47
CA ARG A 187 5.56 -4.68 -24.57
C ARG A 187 4.14 -4.28 -24.19
N LYS A 188 3.41 -3.77 -25.18
CA LYS A 188 1.95 -3.61 -25.05
C LYS A 188 1.33 -5.00 -24.95
N ILE A 189 0.73 -5.30 -23.80
CA ILE A 189 -0.09 -6.49 -23.64
C ILE A 189 -1.45 -6.16 -24.27
N PHE A 190 -1.75 -6.79 -25.40
CA PHE A 190 -3.09 -6.84 -25.93
C PHE A 190 -3.80 -7.99 -25.23
N ILE A 191 -4.80 -7.67 -24.41
CA ILE A 191 -5.68 -8.63 -23.74
C ILE A 191 -6.88 -8.89 -24.65
#